data_AF-T1A3J2-F1
#
_entry.id   AF-T1A3J2-F1
#
_cell.length_a   1.000
_cell.length_b   1.000
_cell.length_c   1.000
_cell.angle_alpha   90.00
_cell.angle_beta   90.00
_cell.angle_gamma   90.00
#
_symmetry.space_group_name_H-M   'P 1'
#
loop_
_entity.id
_entity.type
_entity.pdbx_description
1 polymer ?
#
loop_
_entity_poly.entity_id
_entity_poly.type
_entity_poly.pdbx_seq_one_letter_code
_entity_poly.pdbx_strand_id
1 'polypeptide(L)' 'AQYNLGNMYDHGHGVPQDYAEARKWWRLAAQQGYDVAQNNLGAMYANGQGVTQDDAKAVKWYWRAA' A
#
# COMPACT_ATOMS: atom_id res chain seq x y z
N ALA A 1 -10.15 -9.03 -2.68
CA ALA A 1 -9.68 -8.99 -4.08
C ALA A 1 -8.69 -7.85 -4.33
N GLN A 2 -9.07 -6.60 -4.06
CA GLN A 2 -8.21 -5.42 -4.30
C GLN A 2 -6.85 -5.50 -3.57
N TYR A 3 -6.82 -5.91 -2.29
CA TYR A 3 -5.55 -6.11 -1.57
C TYR A 3 -4.62 -7.12 -2.26
N ASN A 4 -5.14 -8.30 -2.63
CA ASN A 4 -4.36 -9.36 -3.26
C ASN A 4 -3.80 -8.91 -4.61
N LEU A 5 -4.59 -8.17 -5.40
CA LEU A 5 -4.12 -7.62 -6.67
C LEU A 5 -2.99 -6.59 -6.45
N GLY A 6 -3.13 -5.75 -5.42
CA GLY A 6 -2.03 -4.86 -5.01
C GLY A 6 -0.77 -5.65 -4.63
N ASN A 7 -0.92 -6.76 -3.93
CA ASN A 7 0.18 -7.64 -3.54
C ASN A 7 0.86 -8.33 -4.74
N MET A 8 0.08 -8.69 -5.75
CA MET A 8 0.59 -9.25 -7.00
C MET A 8 1.48 -8.23 -7.73
N TYR A 9 1.04 -6.97 -7.81
CA TYR A 9 1.88 -5.90 -8.37
C TYR A 9 3.10 -5.57 -7.51
N ASP A 10 2.99 -5.64 -6.19
CA ASP A 10 4.11 -5.39 -5.27
C ASP A 10 5.23 -6.42 -5.41
N HIS A 11 4.88 -7.69 -5.62
CA HIS A 11 5.84 -8.81 -5.72
C HIS A 11 6.12 -9.26 -7.16
N GLY A 12 5.41 -8.71 -8.15
CA GLY A 12 5.48 -9.17 -9.53
C GLY A 12 4.93 -10.60 -9.74
N HIS A 13 3.92 -11.01 -8.97
CA HIS A 13 3.31 -12.34 -9.10
C HIS A 13 2.30 -12.39 -10.23
N GLY A 14 2.67 -13.00 -11.35
CA GLY A 14 1.81 -13.13 -12.54
C GLY A 14 1.59 -11.82 -13.30
N VAL A 15 2.18 -10.72 -12.84
CA VAL A 15 2.22 -9.40 -13.48
C VAL A 15 3.62 -8.80 -13.29
N PRO A 16 4.08 -7.86 -14.13
CA PRO A 16 5.29 -7.11 -13.84
C PRO A 16 5.19 -6.38 -12.50
N GLN A 17 6.29 -6.33 -11.76
CA GLN A 17 6.34 -5.58 -10.51
C GLN A 17 6.08 -4.09 -10.78
N ASP A 18 5.11 -3.51 -10.07
CA ASP A 18 4.74 -2.10 -10.17
C ASP A 18 4.20 -1.59 -8.82
N TYR A 19 5.06 -0.90 -8.09
CA TYR A 19 4.70 -0.30 -6.81
C TYR A 19 3.62 0.79 -6.91
N ALA A 20 3.49 1.47 -8.06
CA ALA A 20 2.46 2.48 -8.25
C ALA A 20 1.07 1.87 -8.41
N GLU A 21 0.94 0.77 -9.16
CA GLU A 21 -0.31 -0.01 -9.22
C GLU A 21 -0.59 -0.71 -7.89
N ALA A 22 0.42 -1.28 -7.22
CA ALA A 22 0.26 -1.86 -5.89
C ALA A 22 -0.37 -0.85 -4.90
N ARG A 23 0.18 0.36 -4.85
CA ARG A 23 -0.33 1.47 -4.03
C ARG A 23 -1.78 1.82 -4.35
N LYS A 24 -2.14 1.86 -5.63
CA LYS A 24 -3.51 2.20 -6.07
C LYS A 24 -4.51 1.16 -5.59
N TRP A 25 -4.19 -0.12 -5.74
CA TRP A 25 -5.05 -1.21 -5.27
C TRP A 25 -5.15 -1.28 -3.75
N TRP A 26 -4.05 -1.09 -3.03
CA TRP A 26 -4.07 -0.97 -1.58
C TRP A 26 -4.86 0.25 -1.11
N ARG A 27 -4.81 1.39 -1.80
CA ARG A 27 -5.62 2.57 -1.44
C ARG A 27 -7.12 2.29 -1.53
N LEU A 28 -7.56 1.57 -2.56
CA LEU A 28 -8.98 1.17 -2.69
C LEU A 28 -9.41 0.24 -1.55
N ALA A 29 -8.58 -0.74 -1.19
CA ALA A 29 -8.85 -1.63 -0.06
C ALA A 29 -8.84 -0.87 1.28
N ALA A 30 -7.87 0.02 1.48
CA ALA A 30 -7.73 0.83 2.67
C ALA A 30 -8.91 1.81 2.88
N GLN A 31 -9.48 2.34 1.79
CA GLN A 31 -10.70 3.17 1.83
C GLN A 31 -11.94 2.42 2.32
N GLN A 32 -11.96 1.08 2.20
CA GLN A 32 -13.00 0.22 2.74
C GLN A 32 -12.73 -0.22 4.18
N GLY A 33 -11.71 0.34 4.84
CA GLY A 33 -11.35 -0.03 6.21
C GLY A 33 -10.56 -1.33 6.31
N TYR A 34 -9.85 -1.74 5.25
CA TYR A 34 -8.99 -2.93 5.32
C TYR A 34 -7.64 -2.58 5.96
N ASP A 35 -7.48 -2.91 7.24
CA ASP A 35 -6.35 -2.49 8.08
C ASP A 35 -4.99 -2.95 7.52
N VAL A 36 -4.92 -4.15 6.94
CA VAL A 36 -3.68 -4.65 6.33
C VAL A 36 -3.25 -3.79 5.14
N ALA A 37 -4.19 -3.32 4.32
CA ALA A 37 -3.85 -2.41 3.22
C ALA A 37 -3.42 -1.03 3.73
N GLN A 38 -4.02 -0.55 4.82
CA GLN A 38 -3.60 0.69 5.46
C GLN A 38 -2.19 0.58 6.04
N ASN A 39 -1.87 -0.53 6.72
CA ASN A 39 -0.51 -0.83 7.20
C ASN A 39 0.50 -0.88 6.05
N ASN A 40 0.18 -1.56 4.95
CA ASN A 40 1.08 -1.64 3.79
C ASN A 40 1.31 -0.26 3.14
N LEU A 41 0.29 0.60 3.09
CA LEU A 41 0.46 1.98 2.65
C LEU A 41 1.36 2.78 3.61
N GLY A 42 1.21 2.58 4.92
CA GLY A 42 2.08 3.16 5.93
C GLY A 42 3.55 2.78 5.70
N ALA A 43 3.81 1.47 5.55
CA ALA A 43 5.15 0.95 5.29
C ALA A 43 5.73 1.46 3.97
N MET A 44 4.91 1.51 2.92
CA MET A 44 5.32 2.03 1.61
C MET A 44 5.82 3.48 1.70
N TYR A 45 5.11 4.35 2.42
CA TYR A 45 5.54 5.74 2.63
C TYR A 45 6.74 5.85 3.57
N ALA A 46 6.84 5.02 4.60
CA ALA A 46 7.99 5.02 5.52
C ALA A 46 9.29 4.57 4.84
N ASN A 47 9.20 3.62 3.90
CA ASN A 47 10.36 3.04 3.24
C ASN A 47 10.67 3.69 1.88
N GLY A 48 9.81 4.58 1.38
CA GLY A 48 9.94 5.14 0.03
C GLY A 48 9.77 4.10 -1.09
N GLN A 49 8.96 3.06 -0.87
CA GLN A 49 8.76 1.98 -1.84
C GLN A 49 7.84 2.45 -2.98
N GLY A 50 8.41 2.78 -4.14
CA GLY A 50 7.64 3.31 -5.28
C GLY A 50 6.97 4.66 -5.05
N VAL A 51 7.36 5.36 -3.97
CA VAL A 51 7.00 6.74 -3.62
C VAL A 51 8.22 7.43 -3.05
N THR A 52 8.26 8.76 -3.07
CA THR A 52 9.15 9.49 -2.17
C THR A 52 8.78 9.15 -0.73
N GLN A 53 9.79 8.84 0.09
CA GLN A 53 9.61 8.61 1.52
C GLN A 53 8.91 9.81 2.17
N ASP A 54 7.93 9.53 3.02
CA ASP A 54 7.09 10.53 3.69
C ASP A 54 6.53 9.96 5.00
N ASP A 55 7.28 10.15 6.09
CA ASP A 55 6.93 9.63 7.41
C ASP A 55 5.60 10.22 7.93
N ALA A 56 5.28 11.46 7.55
CA ALA A 56 4.02 12.10 7.94
C ALA A 56 2.82 11.40 7.28
N LYS A 57 2.94 11.01 6.01
CA LYS A 57 1.93 10.16 5.35
C LYS A 57 1.91 8.76 5.93
N ALA A 58 3.06 8.19 6.29
CA ALA A 58 3.13 6.86 6.90
C ALA A 58 2.34 6.81 8.22
N VAL A 59 2.59 7.76 9.14
CA VAL A 59 1.88 7.87 10.42
C VAL A 59 0.37 8.00 10.21
N LYS A 60 -0.08 8.79 9.22
CA LYS A 60 -1.51 8.93 8.91
C LYS A 60 -2.15 7.60 8.49
N TRP A 61 -1.43 6.74 7.77
CA TRP A 61 -1.95 5.44 7.37
C TRP A 61 -1.90 4.44 8.52
N TYR A 62 -0.84 4.42 9.31
CA TYR A 62 -0.77 3.59 10.52
C TYR A 62 -1.85 3.93 11.54
N TRP A 63 -2.14 5.23 11.73
CA TRP A 63 -3.20 5.67 12.62
C TRP A 63 -4.59 5.22 12.16
N ARG A 64 -4.80 5.03 10.86
CA ARG A 64 -6.08 4.49 10.33
C ARG A 64 -6.23 2.99 10.55
N ALA A 65 -5.10 2.28 10.64
CA ALA A 65 -5.04 0.82 10.78
C ALA A 65 -5.13 0.34 12.25
N ALA A 66 -5.17 1.27 13.20
CA ALA A 66 -5.26 1.04 14.64
C ALA A 66 -6.68 1.31 15.14
#